data_AF-S4PST4-F1
#
_entry.id   AF-S4PST4-F1
#
_cell.length_a   1.000
_cell.length_b   1.000
_cell.length_c   1.000
_cell.angle_alpha   90.00
_cell.angle_beta   90.00
_cell.angle_gamma   90.00
#
_symmetry.space_group_name_H-M   'P 1'
#
loop_
_entity.id
_entity.type
_entity.pdbx_description
1 polymer ?
#
loop_
_entity_poly.entity_id
_entity_poly.type
_entity_poly.pdbx_seq_one_letter_code
_entity_poly.pdbx_strand_id
1 'polypeptide(L)'
;NQPTDENNPCRKLGNGGCDQLCFSYPPEANKGYTHRCDCATGQISASNPKKCDAVDEYLVFTTRTEIRAVNLDPKSTGIPFKPIGNLTNVVGVEFDYADNKLFFTQIRPYARIAWMSANSPDP
;
A
#
# COMPACT_ATOMS: atom_id res chain seq x y z
N ASN A 1 -4.21 -14.80 -9.95
CA ASN A 1 -5.09 -15.85 -10.51
C ASN A 1 -6.42 -15.84 -9.79
N GLN A 2 -7.49 -15.40 -10.45
CA GLN A 2 -8.86 -15.42 -9.92
C GLN A 2 -9.47 -16.83 -10.12
N PRO A 3 -10.37 -17.30 -9.23
CA PRO A 3 -11.08 -18.57 -9.41
C PRO A 3 -11.79 -18.65 -10.77
N THR A 4 -11.79 -19.83 -11.39
CA THR A 4 -12.33 -20.04 -12.74
C THR A 4 -13.85 -20.21 -12.81
N ASP A 5 -14.58 -19.87 -11.74
CA ASP A 5 -16.04 -19.88 -11.72
C ASP A 5 -16.62 -18.80 -12.67
N GLU A 6 -17.52 -19.20 -13.56
CA GLU A 6 -18.20 -18.32 -14.53
C GLU A 6 -19.09 -17.27 -13.84
N ASN A 7 -19.55 -17.56 -12.63
CA ASN A 7 -20.34 -16.63 -11.84
C ASN A 7 -19.48 -15.67 -11.02
N ASN A 8 -18.15 -15.79 -11.07
CA ASN A 8 -17.24 -14.89 -10.34
C ASN A 8 -17.29 -13.47 -10.96
N PRO A 9 -17.90 -12.48 -10.27
CA PRO A 9 -18.00 -11.10 -10.76
C PRO A 9 -16.64 -10.45 -10.99
N CYS A 10 -15.61 -10.80 -10.19
CA CYS A 10 -14.26 -10.28 -10.40
C CYS A 10 -13.71 -10.71 -11.75
N ARG A 11 -13.96 -11.95 -12.19
CA ARG A 11 -13.52 -12.39 -13.51
C ARG A 11 -14.39 -11.81 -14.63
N LYS A 12 -15.71 -11.90 -14.48
CA LYS A 12 -16.69 -11.53 -15.52
C LYS A 12 -16.66 -10.04 -15.87
N LEU A 13 -16.39 -9.17 -14.90
CA LEU A 13 -16.44 -7.72 -15.07
C LEU A 13 -15.05 -7.09 -15.22
N GLY A 14 -14.03 -7.87 -15.61
CA GLY A 14 -12.66 -7.36 -15.77
C GLY A 14 -12.07 -6.86 -14.45
N ASN A 15 -11.74 -7.78 -13.54
CA ASN A 15 -11.35 -7.49 -12.15
C ASN A 15 -12.45 -6.77 -11.34
N GLY A 16 -13.73 -6.95 -11.64
CA GLY A 16 -14.82 -6.17 -11.00
C GLY A 16 -14.83 -4.68 -11.39
N GLY A 17 -13.97 -4.29 -12.31
CA GLY A 17 -13.59 -2.90 -12.55
C GLY A 17 -12.72 -2.30 -11.44
N CYS A 18 -12.17 -3.11 -10.54
CA CYS A 18 -11.25 -2.68 -9.48
C CYS A 18 -9.87 -2.37 -10.07
N ASP A 19 -9.23 -1.33 -9.55
CA ASP A 19 -7.92 -0.87 -9.98
C ASP A 19 -6.81 -1.88 -9.67
N GLN A 20 -6.87 -2.50 -8.48
CA GLN A 20 -5.86 -3.45 -8.02
C GLN A 20 -6.47 -4.81 -7.65
N LEU A 21 -7.15 -4.90 -6.50
CA LEU A 21 -7.64 -6.17 -5.97
C LEU A 21 -9.16 -6.25 -6.05
N CYS A 22 -9.67 -7.44 -6.38
CA CYS A 22 -11.10 -7.74 -6.37
C CYS A 22 -11.36 -9.03 -5.59
N PHE A 23 -12.29 -8.96 -4.65
CA PHE A 23 -12.72 -10.06 -3.80
C PHE A 23 -14.19 -10.38 -4.08
N SER A 24 -14.43 -11.57 -4.64
CA SER A 24 -15.79 -12.08 -4.85
C SER A 24 -16.41 -12.49 -3.53
N TYR A 25 -17.71 -12.22 -3.37
CA TYR A 25 -18.48 -12.72 -2.24
C TYR A 25 -19.28 -13.95 -2.63
N PRO A 26 -19.55 -14.86 -1.67
CA PRO A 26 -20.56 -15.89 -1.86
C PRO A 26 -21.94 -15.25 -2.14
N PRO A 27 -22.79 -15.85 -2.98
CA PRO A 27 -24.10 -15.29 -3.35
C PRO A 27 -25.00 -14.97 -2.15
N GLU A 28 -24.87 -15.74 -1.07
CA GLU A 28 -25.68 -15.65 0.14
C GLU A 28 -25.12 -14.68 1.19
N ALA A 29 -23.86 -14.26 1.05
CA ALA A 29 -23.09 -13.70 2.15
C ALA A 29 -23.20 -12.17 2.30
N ASN A 30 -23.61 -11.43 1.26
CA ASN A 30 -23.51 -9.96 1.30
C ASN A 30 -24.68 -9.25 0.65
N LYS A 31 -25.65 -8.81 1.47
CA LYS A 31 -26.73 -7.80 1.27
C LYS A 31 -26.81 -7.07 -0.10
N GLY A 32 -26.85 -7.79 -1.22
CA GLY A 32 -26.86 -7.24 -2.58
C GLY A 32 -25.49 -6.91 -3.22
N TYR A 33 -24.36 -7.11 -2.54
CA TYR A 33 -23.02 -6.93 -3.13
C TYR A 33 -22.43 -8.26 -3.61
N THR A 34 -22.00 -8.31 -4.87
CA THR A 34 -21.40 -9.51 -5.46
C THR A 34 -19.89 -9.59 -5.26
N HIS A 35 -19.22 -8.45 -5.08
CA HIS A 35 -17.79 -8.34 -4.86
C HIS A 35 -17.43 -7.02 -4.18
N ARG A 36 -16.17 -6.91 -3.74
CA ARG A 36 -15.56 -5.69 -3.22
C ARG A 36 -14.17 -5.48 -3.81
N CYS A 37 -13.81 -4.22 -4.03
CA CYS A 37 -12.46 -3.82 -4.40
C CYS A 37 -11.60 -3.52 -3.16
N ASP A 38 -10.29 -3.73 -3.28
CA ASP A 38 -9.31 -3.30 -2.29
C ASP A 38 -7.97 -2.94 -2.96
N CYS A 39 -7.06 -2.38 -2.17
CA CYS A 39 -5.75 -1.93 -2.63
C CYS A 39 -4.63 -2.75 -2.00
N ALA A 40 -3.59 -3.08 -2.77
CA ALA A 40 -2.40 -3.76 -2.25
C ALA A 40 -1.57 -2.83 -1.36
N THR A 41 -1.53 -1.55 -1.73
CA THR A 41 -0.99 -0.44 -0.93
C THR A 41 -1.90 0.77 -1.11
N GLY A 42 -1.85 1.71 -0.18
CA GLY A 42 -2.69 2.89 -0.20
C GLY A 42 -4.05 2.63 0.45
N GLN A 43 -5.08 3.29 -0.06
CA GLN A 43 -6.46 3.17 0.42
C GLN A 43 -7.46 3.23 -0.73
N ILE A 44 -8.68 2.73 -0.50
CA ILE A 44 -9.77 2.88 -1.47
C ILE A 44 -10.16 4.35 -1.56
N SER A 45 -10.32 4.86 -2.78
CA SER A 45 -10.69 6.25 -3.02
C SER A 45 -12.04 6.58 -2.40
N ALA A 46 -12.10 7.71 -1.70
CA ALA A 46 -13.34 8.25 -1.15
C ALA A 46 -14.35 8.63 -2.27
N SER A 47 -13.86 8.95 -3.46
CA SER A 47 -14.69 9.39 -4.60
C SER A 47 -15.16 8.24 -5.49
N ASN A 48 -14.38 7.15 -5.54
CA ASN A 48 -14.68 5.99 -6.36
C ASN A 48 -14.21 4.69 -5.68
N PRO A 49 -15.14 3.83 -5.21
CA PRO A 49 -14.78 2.62 -4.45
C PRO A 49 -14.07 1.54 -5.28
N LYS A 50 -13.84 1.79 -6.58
CA LYS A 50 -13.06 0.93 -7.46
C LYS A 50 -11.61 1.39 -7.67
N LYS A 51 -11.25 2.58 -7.19
CA LYS A 51 -9.94 3.20 -7.37
C LYS A 51 -9.13 3.20 -6.08
N CYS A 52 -7.81 3.22 -6.23
CA CYS A 52 -6.85 3.26 -5.14
C CYS A 52 -6.14 4.61 -5.12
N ASP A 53 -6.15 5.26 -3.96
CA ASP A 53 -5.49 6.54 -3.71
C ASP A 53 -4.32 6.34 -2.73
N ALA A 54 -3.40 7.30 -2.72
CA ALA A 54 -2.39 7.39 -1.68
C ALA A 54 -3.03 7.68 -0.31
N VAL A 55 -2.33 7.31 0.77
CA VAL A 55 -2.70 7.70 2.13
C VAL A 55 -2.01 9.02 2.45
N ASP A 56 -2.75 10.00 2.94
CA ASP A 56 -2.20 11.33 3.24
C ASP A 56 -1.47 11.38 4.60
N GLU A 57 -1.91 10.57 5.57
CA GLU A 57 -1.38 10.57 6.94
C GLU A 57 -1.05 9.15 7.41
N TYR A 58 0.22 8.92 7.74
CA TYR A 58 0.71 7.63 8.19
C TYR A 58 2.04 7.76 8.95
N LEU A 59 2.45 6.70 9.64
CA LEU A 59 3.74 6.62 10.31
C LEU A 59 4.75 5.88 9.43
N VAL A 60 5.96 6.44 9.28
CA VAL A 60 7.10 5.75 8.68
C VAL A 60 8.10 5.37 9.76
N PHE A 61 8.67 4.16 9.63
CA PHE A 61 9.72 3.68 10.53
C PHE A 61 10.70 2.78 9.79
N THR A 62 11.88 2.59 10.38
CA THR A 62 12.93 1.73 9.84
C THR A 62 13.02 0.44 10.64
N THR A 63 13.20 -0.68 9.96
CA THR A 63 13.79 -1.88 10.53
C THR A 63 15.29 -1.92 10.19
N ARG A 64 16.00 -2.97 10.60
CA ARG A 64 17.41 -3.14 10.23
C ARG A 64 17.63 -3.20 8.71
N THR A 65 16.65 -3.65 7.94
CA THR A 65 16.81 -3.94 6.50
C THR A 65 15.75 -3.29 5.61
N GLU A 66 14.79 -2.58 6.20
CA GLU A 66 13.63 -2.04 5.48
C GLU A 66 13.22 -0.67 6.00
N ILE A 67 12.60 0.13 5.12
CA ILE A 67 11.75 1.27 5.50
C ILE A 67 10.30 0.83 5.29
N ARG A 68 9.47 1.03 6.31
CA ARG A 68 8.07 0.56 6.33
C ARG A 68 7.13 1.69 6.74
N ALA A 69 5.89 1.58 6.31
CA ALA A 69 4.82 2.48 6.73
C ALA A 69 3.63 1.71 7.30
N VAL A 70 2.94 2.33 8.25
CA VAL A 70 1.70 1.85 8.85
C VAL A 70 0.70 2.99 8.98
N ASN A 71 -0.58 2.66 8.83
CA ASN A 71 -1.66 3.61 9.07
C ASN A 71 -1.71 4.03 10.54
N LEU A 72 -2.23 5.25 10.80
CA LEU A 72 -2.43 5.74 12.16
C LEU A 72 -3.61 5.05 12.87
N ASP A 73 -4.60 4.57 12.11
CA ASP A 73 -5.67 3.74 12.66
C ASP A 73 -5.14 2.31 12.93
N PRO A 74 -5.07 1.87 14.20
CA PRO A 74 -4.56 0.54 14.55
C PRO A 74 -5.45 -0.60 14.06
N LYS A 75 -6.68 -0.33 13.61
CA LYS A 75 -7.57 -1.33 12.99
C LYS A 75 -7.32 -1.50 11.50
N SER A 76 -6.63 -0.56 10.87
CA SER A 76 -6.33 -0.65 9.44
C SER A 76 -5.26 -1.71 9.20
N THR A 77 -5.58 -2.66 8.31
CA THR A 77 -4.66 -3.71 7.87
C THR A 77 -3.92 -3.35 6.58
N GLY A 78 -4.29 -2.23 5.94
CA GLY A 78 -3.64 -1.74 4.74
C GLY A 78 -2.25 -1.17 5.05
N ILE A 79 -1.39 -1.12 4.02
CA ILE A 79 -0.08 -0.48 4.09
C ILE A 79 -0.05 0.76 3.19
N PRO A 80 0.37 1.94 3.67
CA PRO A 80 0.38 3.17 2.87
C PRO A 80 1.18 3.05 1.57
N PHE A 81 2.38 2.47 1.66
CA PHE A 81 3.23 2.18 0.51
C PHE A 81 3.97 0.85 0.71
N LYS A 82 4.52 0.32 -0.38
CA LYS A 82 5.24 -0.95 -0.40
C LYS A 82 6.53 -0.86 0.44
N PRO A 83 6.81 -1.82 1.35
CA PRO A 83 8.07 -1.83 2.09
C PRO A 83 9.29 -1.71 1.17
N ILE A 84 10.18 -0.78 1.51
CA ILE A 84 11.43 -0.58 0.78
C ILE A 84 12.48 -1.50 1.40
N GLY A 85 12.88 -2.52 0.66
CA GLY A 85 13.88 -3.50 1.08
C GLY A 85 15.25 -3.25 0.47
N ASN A 86 16.08 -4.30 0.51
CA ASN A 86 17.46 -4.28 0.00
C ASN A 86 18.37 -3.23 0.67
N LEU A 87 18.05 -2.86 1.91
CA LEU A 87 18.86 -1.97 2.72
C LEU A 87 19.62 -2.76 3.79
N THR A 88 20.74 -2.23 4.25
CA THR A 88 21.56 -2.89 5.29
C THR A 88 21.87 -1.94 6.42
N ASN A 89 21.29 -2.19 7.59
CA ASN A 89 21.49 -1.41 8.81
C ASN A 89 21.04 0.06 8.62
N VAL A 90 19.76 0.22 8.30
CA VAL A 90 19.07 1.52 8.32
C VAL A 90 18.69 1.83 9.75
N VAL A 91 18.93 3.06 10.18
CA VAL A 91 18.82 3.42 11.61
C VAL A 91 17.97 4.66 11.88
N GLY A 92 17.69 5.46 10.86
CA GLY A 92 16.95 6.72 11.00
C GLY A 92 16.21 7.06 9.72
N VAL A 93 15.08 7.72 9.89
CA VAL A 93 14.23 8.25 8.83
C VAL A 93 13.72 9.62 9.23
N GLU A 94 13.61 10.53 8.27
CA GLU A 94 13.06 11.88 8.45
C GLU A 94 12.25 12.27 7.20
N PHE A 95 11.25 13.12 7.38
CA PHE A 95 10.39 13.59 6.29
C PHE A 95 10.54 15.09 6.07
N ASP A 96 10.87 15.47 4.84
CA ASP A 96 10.83 16.84 4.37
C ASP A 96 9.50 17.09 3.64
N TYR A 97 8.60 17.78 4.33
CA TYR A 97 7.27 18.13 3.82
C TYR A 97 7.32 19.09 2.63
N ALA A 98 8.26 20.04 2.62
CA ALA A 98 8.30 21.09 1.60
C ALA A 98 8.62 20.50 0.22
N ASP A 99 9.57 19.56 0.18
CA ASP A 99 10.03 18.92 -1.06
C ASP A 99 9.44 17.52 -1.28
N ASN A 100 8.59 17.02 -0.38
CA ASN A 100 8.07 15.65 -0.37
C ASN A 100 9.19 14.59 -0.47
N LYS A 101 10.21 14.70 0.39
CA LYS A 101 11.34 13.76 0.43
C LYS A 101 11.35 12.97 1.73
N LEU A 102 11.61 11.67 1.59
CA LEU A 102 11.92 10.81 2.72
C LEU A 102 13.42 10.58 2.78
N PHE A 103 14.06 11.12 3.81
CA PHE A 103 15.48 10.91 4.08
C PHE A 103 15.69 9.70 4.98
N PHE A 104 16.76 8.96 4.77
CA PHE A 104 17.14 7.85 5.63
C PHE A 104 18.65 7.71 5.76
N THR A 105 19.08 7.22 6.92
CA THR A 105 20.49 6.98 7.22
C THR A 105 20.80 5.50 7.27
N GLN A 106 21.83 5.07 6.55
CA GLN A 106 22.29 3.69 6.50
C GLN A 106 23.74 3.63 6.95
N ILE A 107 24.09 2.69 7.84
CA ILE A 107 25.45 2.61 8.43
C ILE A 107 26.30 1.45 7.89
N ARG A 108 25.72 0.55 7.07
CA ARG A 108 26.46 -0.54 6.40
C ARG A 108 26.12 -0.63 4.92
N PRO A 109 27.04 -1.03 4.03
CA PRO A 109 28.46 -1.29 4.29
C PRO A 109 29.24 -0.02 4.66
N TYR A 110 28.74 1.16 4.27
CA TYR A 110 29.30 2.47 4.61
C TYR A 110 28.19 3.40 5.10
N ALA A 111 28.56 4.38 5.91
CA ALA A 111 27.64 5.41 6.36
C ALA A 111 27.21 6.30 5.17
N ARG A 112 25.90 6.44 4.97
CA ARG A 112 25.33 7.36 3.98
C ARG A 112 24.01 7.94 4.47
N ILE A 113 23.71 9.13 3.96
CA ILE A 113 22.37 9.72 3.95
C ILE A 113 21.86 9.60 2.52
N ALA A 114 20.69 9.01 2.35
CA ALA A 114 20.01 8.90 1.07
C ALA A 114 18.58 9.43 1.21
N TRP A 115 17.93 9.67 0.08
CA TRP A 115 16.55 10.16 0.05
C TRP A 115 15.80 9.54 -1.12
N MET A 116 14.47 9.54 -1.02
CA MET A 116 13.55 9.17 -2.10
C MET A 116 12.32 10.06 -2.06
N SER A 117 11.50 10.01 -3.12
CA SER A 117 10.20 10.68 -3.15
C SER A 117 9.27 10.06 -2.10
N ALA A 118 8.62 10.88 -1.28
CA ALA A 118 7.61 10.43 -0.33
C ALA A 118 6.27 10.05 -1.01
N ASN A 119 6.00 10.60 -2.21
CA ASN A 119 4.76 10.35 -2.95
C ASN A 119 4.76 8.96 -3.62
N SER A 120 5.93 8.45 -3.95
CA SER A 120 6.11 7.10 -4.49
C SER A 120 7.46 6.56 -4.03
N PRO A 121 7.53 6.05 -2.78
CA PRO A 121 8.79 5.61 -2.20
C PRO A 121 9.31 4.35 -2.90
N ASP A 122 10.37 4.51 -3.68
CA ASP A 122 11.15 3.46 -4.33
C ASP A 122 12.62 3.90 -4.28
N PRO A 123 13.57 3.04 -3.84
CA PRO A 123 14.96 3.42 -3.60
C PRO A 123 15.79 3.70 -4.86
#